data_AF-A0A2H0A6E5-F1
#
_entry.id   AF-A0A2H0A6E5-F1
#
_cell.length_a   1.000
_cell.length_b   1.000
_cell.length_c   1.000
_cell.angle_alpha   90.00
_cell.angle_beta   90.00
_cell.angle_gamma   90.00
#
_symmetry.space_group_name_H-M   'P 1'
#
loop_
_entity.id
_entity.type
_entity.pdbx_description
1 polymer ?
#
loop_
_entity_poly.entity_id
_entity_poly.type
_entity_poly.pdbx_seq_one_letter_code
_entity_poly.pdbx_strand_id
1 'polypeptide(L)'
;MPVPNPAEGDGIMILQECPTCHRQQKLENKKCLGTLTVKDSAGNVLQMSCPEDLAKAKRSGRLRYWITYRLPSGKQKKEFAGDSLSLARDCESKRKVQKREGKILEYEQQQTMTFAGLERWYLELSQVETLASFSRVCGCFRNFNVFFGETKIMDLKQADLSEYQTKRAAAGRSVATIDMEIKIIATALRLAESNDMISADSLKPFKRVKRLLRTGDNARGRVLSFEEIRGLLD
;
A
#
# COMPACT_ATOMS: atom_id res chain seq x y z
N MET A 1 -13.68 -3.28 25.44
CA MET A 1 -13.31 -4.25 24.39
C MET A 1 -12.34 -5.24 25.01
N PRO A 2 -12.69 -6.52 25.19
CA PRO A 2 -11.75 -7.48 25.75
C PRO A 2 -10.60 -7.69 24.76
N VAL A 3 -9.38 -7.53 25.25
CA VAL A 3 -8.16 -7.85 24.50
C VAL A 3 -8.14 -9.36 24.28
N PRO A 4 -8.06 -9.87 23.04
CA PRO A 4 -8.05 -11.30 22.81
C PRO A 4 -6.85 -11.94 23.50
N ASN A 5 -7.14 -12.99 24.25
CA ASN A 5 -6.23 -13.78 25.07
C ASN A 5 -5.02 -14.27 24.23
N PRO A 6 -3.76 -14.00 24.61
CA PRO A 6 -2.58 -14.34 23.80
C PRO A 6 -2.19 -15.83 23.82
N ALA A 7 -3.08 -16.73 24.28
CA ALA A 7 -2.74 -18.09 24.67
C ALA A 7 -3.37 -19.21 23.80
N GLU A 8 -3.83 -18.92 22.58
CA GLU A 8 -4.29 -19.95 21.64
C GLU A 8 -3.38 -20.00 20.41
N GLY A 9 -2.38 -20.89 20.47
CA GLY A 9 -1.54 -21.32 19.35
C GLY A 9 -0.80 -20.19 18.63
N ASP A 10 0.52 -20.12 18.83
CA ASP A 10 1.41 -19.35 17.96
C ASP A 10 1.23 -19.85 16.51
N GLY A 11 0.27 -19.28 15.77
CA GLY A 11 -0.16 -19.72 14.43
C GLY A 11 0.87 -19.46 13.33
N ILE A 12 2.15 -19.53 13.68
CA ILE A 12 3.31 -19.52 12.81
C ILE A 12 3.76 -20.98 12.66
N MET A 13 3.74 -21.51 11.45
CA MET A 13 4.17 -22.89 11.18
C MET A 13 5.26 -22.94 10.12
N ILE A 14 6.31 -23.72 10.38
CA ILE A 14 7.34 -24.08 9.41
C ILE A 14 6.86 -25.29 8.59
N LEU A 15 6.89 -25.14 7.27
CA LEU A 15 6.64 -26.21 6.30
C LEU A 15 7.94 -26.55 5.59
N GLN A 16 8.15 -27.84 5.34
CA GLN A 16 9.21 -28.35 4.48
C GLN A 16 8.63 -28.72 3.11
N GLU A 17 9.30 -28.31 2.05
CA GLU A 17 8.92 -28.63 0.67
C GLU A 17 9.77 -29.79 0.16
N CYS A 18 9.09 -30.80 -0.41
CA CYS A 18 9.76 -31.91 -1.05
C CYS A 18 10.43 -31.46 -2.37
N PRO A 19 11.70 -31.78 -2.62
CA PRO A 19 12.42 -31.35 -3.82
C PRO A 19 11.88 -32.00 -5.10
N THR A 20 11.19 -33.13 -4.99
CA THR A 20 10.75 -33.93 -6.13
C THR A 20 9.32 -33.61 -6.56
N CYS A 21 8.40 -33.48 -5.60
CA CYS A 21 6.98 -33.22 -5.89
C CYS A 21 6.51 -31.82 -5.48
N HIS A 22 7.41 -30.98 -4.93
CA HIS A 22 7.12 -29.63 -4.45
C HIS A 22 5.99 -29.51 -3.41
N ARG A 23 5.53 -30.66 -2.86
CA ARG A 23 4.49 -30.66 -1.83
C ARG A 23 5.05 -30.16 -0.52
N GLN A 24 4.34 -29.22 0.08
CA GLN A 24 4.66 -28.66 1.38
C GLN A 24 4.01 -29.45 2.50
N GLN A 25 4.79 -29.78 3.52
CA GLN A 25 4.39 -30.70 4.58
C GLN A 25 4.93 -30.23 5.93
N LYS A 26 4.34 -30.72 7.02
CA LYS A 26 4.82 -30.45 8.38
C LYS A 26 6.19 -31.11 8.60
N LEU A 27 6.98 -30.53 9.50
CA LEU A 27 8.30 -31.05 9.89
C LEU A 27 8.26 -32.45 10.53
N GLU A 28 7.11 -32.84 11.08
CA GLU A 28 6.86 -34.15 11.69
C GLU A 28 6.90 -35.30 10.66
N ASN A 29 6.58 -34.99 9.40
CA ASN A 29 6.53 -35.99 8.35
C ASN A 29 7.95 -36.36 7.90
N LYS A 30 8.34 -37.61 8.14
CA LYS A 30 9.65 -38.15 7.73
C LYS A 30 9.67 -38.62 6.27
N LYS A 31 8.50 -38.98 5.74
CA LYS A 31 8.31 -39.41 4.34
C LYS A 31 7.40 -38.43 3.62
N CYS A 32 7.62 -38.27 2.33
CA CYS A 32 6.77 -37.42 1.52
C CYS A 32 5.37 -38.04 1.36
N LEU A 33 4.33 -37.29 1.72
CA LEU A 33 2.92 -37.63 1.43
C LEU A 33 2.47 -37.18 0.03
N GLY A 34 3.39 -36.73 -0.82
CA GLY A 34 3.07 -36.23 -2.16
C GLY A 34 2.74 -37.35 -3.14
N THR A 35 2.14 -36.97 -4.24
CA THR A 35 1.99 -37.84 -5.41
C THR A 35 2.79 -37.27 -6.57
N LEU A 36 3.43 -38.12 -7.34
CA LEU A 36 4.10 -37.79 -8.57
C LEU A 36 3.28 -38.33 -9.74
N THR A 37 3.26 -37.55 -10.81
CA THR A 37 2.62 -37.93 -12.07
C THR A 37 3.70 -38.45 -13.01
N VAL A 38 3.66 -39.73 -13.35
CA VAL A 38 4.56 -40.35 -14.32
C VAL A 38 3.78 -40.82 -15.54
N LYS A 39 4.44 -40.94 -16.69
CA LYS A 39 3.86 -41.57 -17.87
C LYS A 39 4.37 -43.00 -17.99
N ASP A 40 3.48 -43.94 -18.28
CA ASP A 40 3.90 -45.30 -18.65
C ASP A 40 4.47 -45.34 -20.07
N SER A 41 4.99 -46.51 -20.46
CA SER A 41 5.55 -46.76 -21.79
C SER A 41 4.53 -46.63 -22.92
N ALA A 42 3.23 -46.66 -22.60
CA ALA A 42 2.12 -46.50 -23.54
C ALA A 42 1.59 -45.04 -23.59
N GLY A 43 2.18 -44.13 -22.80
CA GLY A 43 1.81 -42.71 -22.74
C GLY A 43 0.69 -42.39 -21.75
N ASN A 44 0.17 -43.36 -20.98
CA ASN A 44 -0.86 -43.13 -19.98
C ASN A 44 -0.28 -42.46 -18.73
N VAL A 45 -1.08 -41.58 -18.14
CA VAL A 45 -0.71 -40.82 -16.94
C VAL A 45 -1.03 -41.64 -15.68
N LEU A 46 0.00 -42.03 -14.93
CA LEU A 46 -0.12 -42.75 -13.67
C LEU A 46 0.28 -41.84 -12.49
N GLN A 47 -0.53 -41.85 -11.44
CA GLN A 47 -0.26 -41.12 -10.20
C GLN A 47 0.35 -42.09 -9.18
N MET A 48 1.63 -41.91 -8.85
CA MET A 48 2.33 -42.70 -7.84
C MET A 48 2.56 -41.89 -6.57
N SER A 49 2.70 -42.56 -5.43
CA SER A 49 3.15 -41.90 -4.20
C SER A 49 4.62 -41.49 -4.34
N CYS A 50 4.98 -40.32 -3.82
CA CYS A 50 6.34 -39.81 -3.89
C CYS A 50 7.25 -40.63 -2.95
N PRO A 51 8.29 -41.31 -3.46
CA PRO A 51 9.13 -42.17 -2.65
C PRO A 51 10.18 -41.41 -1.82
N GLU A 52 10.23 -40.07 -1.89
CA GLU A 52 11.29 -39.28 -1.27
C GLU A 52 11.23 -39.33 0.26
N ASP A 53 12.37 -39.66 0.87
CA ASP A 53 12.59 -39.62 2.31
C ASP A 53 13.07 -38.22 2.72
N LEU A 54 12.19 -37.48 3.39
CA LEU A 54 12.45 -36.11 3.83
C LEU A 54 13.54 -36.05 4.91
N ALA A 55 13.71 -37.12 5.71
CA ALA A 55 14.77 -37.16 6.71
C ALA A 55 16.17 -37.25 6.06
N LYS A 56 16.29 -37.98 4.95
CA LYS A 56 17.53 -38.01 4.14
C LYS A 56 17.73 -36.68 3.40
N ALA A 57 16.69 -36.15 2.77
CA ALA A 57 16.74 -34.87 2.05
C ALA A 57 17.18 -33.71 2.96
N LYS A 58 16.72 -33.72 4.22
CA LYS A 58 17.11 -32.75 5.27
C LYS A 58 18.60 -32.78 5.58
N ARG A 59 19.20 -33.97 5.68
CA ARG A 59 20.66 -34.11 5.91
C ARG A 59 21.48 -33.64 4.71
N SER A 60 20.94 -33.82 3.51
CA SER A 60 21.59 -33.36 2.27
C SER A 60 21.41 -31.87 1.96
N GLY A 61 20.63 -31.12 2.74
CA GLY A 61 20.43 -29.67 2.53
C GLY A 61 19.61 -29.30 1.28
N ARG A 62 18.85 -30.24 0.69
CA ARG A 62 18.07 -30.02 -0.54
C ARG A 62 16.61 -29.59 -0.28
N LEU A 63 16.23 -29.46 0.99
CA LEU A 63 14.87 -29.08 1.38
C LEU A 63 14.72 -27.57 1.45
N ARG A 64 13.64 -27.07 0.84
CA ARG A 64 13.21 -25.69 0.98
C ARG A 64 12.27 -25.55 2.16
N TYR A 65 12.46 -24.54 2.98
CA TYR A 65 11.62 -24.26 4.14
C TYR A 65 10.79 -23.00 3.92
N TRP A 66 9.54 -23.08 4.37
CA TRP A 66 8.57 -22.01 4.27
C TRP A 66 7.97 -21.74 5.63
N ILE A 67 7.62 -20.50 5.90
CA ILE A 67 6.92 -20.10 7.12
C ILE A 67 5.56 -19.56 6.73
N THR A 68 4.54 -20.05 7.40
CA THR A 68 3.16 -19.58 7.25
C THR A 68 2.74 -18.90 8.54
N TYR A 69 2.10 -17.74 8.45
CA TYR A 69 1.58 -17.01 9.60
C TYR A 69 0.38 -16.15 9.24
N ARG A 70 -0.41 -15.74 10.24
CA ARG A 70 -1.56 -14.84 10.06
C ARG A 70 -1.19 -13.40 10.38
N LEU A 71 -1.57 -12.49 9.49
CA LEU A 71 -1.46 -11.05 9.67
C LEU A 71 -2.57 -10.52 10.60
N PRO A 72 -2.42 -9.32 11.18
CA PRO A 72 -3.47 -8.69 12.01
C PRO A 72 -4.78 -8.46 11.25
N SER A 73 -4.70 -8.33 9.91
CA SER A 73 -5.86 -8.25 9.01
C SER A 73 -6.61 -9.58 8.82
N GLY A 74 -6.16 -10.66 9.46
CA GLY A 74 -6.74 -12.01 9.36
C GLY A 74 -6.27 -12.82 8.15
N LYS A 75 -5.59 -12.19 7.16
CA LYS A 75 -5.03 -12.88 5.99
C LYS A 75 -3.84 -13.77 6.38
N GLN A 76 -3.76 -14.96 5.78
CA GLN A 76 -2.61 -15.85 5.95
C GLN A 76 -1.54 -15.54 4.90
N LYS A 77 -0.30 -15.35 5.33
CA LYS A 77 0.86 -15.09 4.47
C LYS A 77 1.83 -16.27 4.56
N LYS A 78 2.51 -16.55 3.45
CA LYS A 78 3.58 -17.54 3.34
C LYS A 78 4.85 -16.88 2.85
N GLU A 79 5.97 -17.17 3.50
CA GLU A 79 7.28 -16.61 3.18
C GLU A 79 8.32 -17.72 3.05
N PHE A 80 9.27 -17.57 2.13
CA PHE A 80 10.40 -18.47 1.98
C PHE A 80 11.44 -18.16 3.07
N ALA A 81 11.88 -19.19 3.78
CA ALA A 81 12.80 -19.04 4.91
C ALA A 81 14.23 -19.52 4.63
N GLY A 82 14.46 -20.14 3.46
CA GLY A 82 15.76 -20.66 3.04
C GLY A 82 15.83 -22.18 2.95
N ASP A 83 17.04 -22.68 2.69
CA ASP A 83 17.32 -24.10 2.44
C ASP A 83 17.79 -24.86 3.70
N SER A 84 17.81 -24.20 4.86
CA SER A 84 18.21 -24.81 6.14
C SER A 84 17.15 -24.66 7.22
N LEU A 85 17.06 -25.67 8.09
CA LEU A 85 16.13 -25.64 9.22
C LEU A 85 16.49 -24.56 10.24
N SER A 86 17.79 -24.25 10.40
CA SER A 86 18.24 -23.20 11.31
C SER A 86 17.68 -21.85 10.88
N LEU A 87 17.86 -21.49 9.60
CA LEU A 87 17.32 -20.25 9.05
C LEU A 87 15.80 -20.19 9.17
N ALA A 88 15.11 -21.32 8.94
CA ALA A 88 13.67 -21.40 9.14
C ALA A 88 13.23 -21.11 10.59
N ARG A 89 13.99 -21.59 11.58
CA ARG A 89 13.73 -21.31 13.01
C ARG A 89 14.08 -19.87 13.40
N ASP A 90 15.13 -19.30 12.81
CA ASP A 90 15.50 -17.89 13.04
C ASP A 90 14.43 -16.95 12.50
N CYS A 91 13.93 -17.23 11.29
CA CYS A 91 12.82 -16.50 10.70
C CYS A 91 11.52 -16.68 11.52
N GLU A 92 11.22 -17.89 12.00
CA GLU A 92 10.08 -18.14 12.89
C GLU A 92 10.19 -17.32 14.18
N SER A 93 11.36 -17.35 14.82
CA SER A 93 11.65 -16.61 16.06
C SER A 93 11.51 -15.11 15.85
N LYS A 94 12.03 -14.58 14.74
CA LYS A 94 11.88 -13.17 14.36
C LYS A 94 10.41 -12.79 14.18
N ARG A 95 9.61 -13.62 13.51
CA ARG A 95 8.17 -13.37 13.30
C ARG A 95 7.38 -13.49 14.61
N LYS A 96 7.75 -14.39 15.52
CA LYS A 96 7.17 -14.49 16.88
C LYS A 96 7.43 -13.23 17.69
N VAL A 97 8.67 -12.73 17.70
CA VAL A 97 9.05 -11.48 18.39
C VAL A 97 8.26 -10.30 17.82
N GLN A 98 8.23 -10.15 16.49
CA GLN A 98 7.47 -9.10 15.81
C GLN A 98 5.98 -9.11 16.13
N LYS A 99 5.37 -10.30 16.22
CA LYS A 99 3.96 -10.45 16.61
C LYS A 99 3.73 -10.04 18.07
N ARG A 100 4.63 -10.42 18.99
CA ARG A 100 4.57 -10.03 20.42
C ARG A 100 4.76 -8.54 20.62
N GLU A 101 5.60 -7.90 19.82
CA GLU A 101 5.84 -6.45 19.85
C GLU A 101 4.70 -5.65 19.20
N GLY A 102 3.67 -6.31 18.63
CA GLY A 102 2.61 -5.64 17.86
C GLY A 102 3.10 -4.98 16.57
N LYS A 103 4.35 -5.23 16.20
CA LYS A 103 5.06 -4.69 15.04
C LYS A 103 5.46 -5.87 14.15
N ILE A 104 4.48 -6.52 13.53
CA ILE A 104 4.79 -7.24 12.29
C ILE A 104 5.19 -6.15 11.32
N LEU A 105 6.49 -5.85 11.28
CA LEU A 105 7.12 -4.99 10.31
C LEU A 105 6.85 -5.66 8.96
N GLU A 106 5.71 -5.31 8.37
CA GLU A 106 5.66 -5.15 6.93
C GLU A 106 6.91 -4.33 6.61
N TYR A 107 7.73 -4.87 5.72
CA TYR A 107 8.66 -4.03 4.99
C TYR A 107 7.76 -3.12 4.17
N GLU A 108 7.21 -2.09 4.81
CA GLU A 108 6.84 -0.87 4.12
C GLU A 108 8.14 -0.46 3.49
N GLN A 109 8.27 -0.71 2.19
CA GLN A 109 9.17 0.05 1.36
C GLN A 109 8.94 1.48 1.82
N GLN A 110 9.89 2.04 2.57
CA GLN A 110 9.82 3.43 2.98
C GLN A 110 9.75 4.18 1.67
N GLN A 111 8.54 4.54 1.23
CA GLN A 111 8.36 5.20 -0.04
C GLN A 111 9.01 6.54 0.13
N THR A 112 10.19 6.67 -0.47
CA THR A 112 11.05 7.85 -0.41
C THR A 112 10.47 8.99 -1.25
N MET A 113 9.27 8.82 -1.80
CA MET A 113 8.64 9.78 -2.68
C MET A 113 8.30 11.05 -1.91
N THR A 114 8.86 12.16 -2.38
CA THR A 114 8.58 13.52 -1.89
C THR A 114 7.48 14.15 -2.74
N PHE A 115 6.92 15.28 -2.29
CA PHE A 115 5.94 16.01 -3.09
C PHE A 115 6.54 16.65 -4.35
N ALA A 116 7.83 16.99 -4.36
CA ALA A 116 8.55 17.37 -5.57
C ALA A 116 8.68 16.19 -6.55
N GLY A 117 8.94 14.98 -6.03
CA GLY A 117 8.91 13.76 -6.83
C GLY A 117 7.54 13.47 -7.42
N LEU A 118 6.47 13.71 -6.65
CA LEU A 118 5.08 13.61 -7.11
C LEU A 118 4.75 14.60 -8.21
N GLU A 119 5.18 15.86 -8.09
CA GLU A 119 5.00 16.88 -9.13
C GLU A 119 5.63 16.43 -10.44
N ARG A 120 6.91 16.05 -10.43
CA ARG A 120 7.63 15.64 -11.64
C ARG A 120 6.92 14.47 -12.33
N TRP A 121 6.62 13.42 -11.57
CA TRP A 121 5.94 12.26 -12.11
C TRP A 121 4.52 12.58 -12.62
N TYR A 122 3.72 13.31 -11.86
CA TYR A 122 2.31 13.55 -12.19
C TYR A 122 2.14 14.48 -13.39
N LEU A 123 3.01 15.50 -13.51
CA LEU A 123 2.95 16.47 -14.61
C LEU A 123 3.49 15.90 -15.93
N GLU A 124 4.36 14.88 -15.90
CA GLU A 124 4.87 14.17 -17.09
C GLU A 124 3.87 13.14 -17.67
N LEU A 125 2.72 12.92 -17.03
CA LEU A 125 1.69 12.03 -17.55
C LEU A 125 0.96 12.68 -18.73
N SER A 126 0.93 12.00 -19.88
CA SER A 126 0.24 12.48 -21.09
C SER A 126 -1.23 12.86 -20.88
N GLN A 127 -1.94 12.11 -20.04
CA GLN A 127 -3.33 12.41 -19.66
C GLN A 127 -3.48 13.70 -18.83
N VAL A 128 -2.41 14.16 -18.18
CA VAL A 128 -2.40 15.39 -17.37
C VAL A 128 -1.97 16.57 -18.21
N GLU A 129 -0.95 16.41 -19.06
CA GLU A 129 -0.46 17.45 -19.97
C GLU A 129 -1.52 17.97 -20.94
N THR A 130 -2.43 17.08 -21.35
CA THR A 130 -3.52 17.40 -22.28
C THR A 130 -4.73 18.08 -21.62
N LEU A 131 -4.74 18.23 -20.29
CA LEU A 131 -5.85 18.86 -19.59
C LEU A 131 -5.94 20.35 -19.90
N ALA A 132 -7.15 20.84 -20.20
CA ALA A 132 -7.42 22.28 -20.27
C ALA A 132 -7.06 23.03 -18.97
N SER A 133 -7.03 22.31 -17.84
CA SER A 133 -6.64 22.84 -16.53
C SER A 133 -5.15 22.69 -16.20
N PHE A 134 -4.30 22.22 -17.12
CA PHE A 134 -2.89 21.91 -16.86
C PHE A 134 -2.13 23.07 -16.20
N SER A 135 -2.23 24.29 -16.75
CA SER A 135 -1.59 25.49 -16.16
C SER A 135 -1.98 25.71 -14.69
N ARG A 136 -3.25 25.45 -14.35
CA ARG A 136 -3.75 25.55 -12.97
C ARG A 136 -3.18 24.44 -12.09
N VAL A 137 -3.07 23.21 -12.60
CA VAL A 137 -2.46 22.09 -11.89
C VAL A 137 -1.01 22.43 -11.55
N CYS A 138 -0.21 22.90 -12.51
CA CYS A 138 1.17 23.36 -12.29
C CYS A 138 1.25 24.46 -11.22
N GLY A 139 0.34 25.45 -11.29
CA GLY A 139 0.29 26.51 -10.28
C GLY A 139 -0.01 25.99 -8.86
N CYS A 140 -0.88 24.98 -8.74
CA CYS A 140 -1.21 24.37 -7.45
C CYS A 140 -0.05 23.58 -6.87
N PHE A 141 0.64 22.77 -7.69
CA PHE A 141 1.85 22.07 -7.27
C PHE A 141 2.94 23.03 -6.83
N ARG A 142 3.21 24.07 -7.62
CA ARG A 142 4.20 25.11 -7.27
C ARG A 142 3.90 25.74 -5.91
N ASN A 143 2.66 26.14 -5.66
CA ASN A 143 2.28 26.76 -4.38
C ASN A 143 2.42 25.79 -3.20
N PHE A 144 2.07 24.52 -3.39
CA PHE A 144 2.16 23.50 -2.35
C PHE A 144 3.62 23.13 -2.04
N ASN A 145 4.44 22.96 -3.09
CA ASN A 145 5.83 22.53 -2.99
C ASN A 145 6.76 23.59 -2.40
N VAL A 146 6.36 24.87 -2.38
CA VAL A 146 7.05 25.90 -1.57
C VAL A 146 7.13 25.49 -0.09
N PHE A 147 6.14 24.78 0.43
CA PHE A 147 6.11 24.34 1.83
C PHE A 147 6.55 22.89 2.01
N PHE A 148 6.15 22.02 1.09
CA PHE A 148 6.26 20.57 1.28
C PHE A 148 7.08 19.84 0.21
N GLY A 149 7.74 20.54 -0.72
CA GLY A 149 8.42 19.93 -1.86
C GLY A 149 9.38 18.80 -1.48
N GLU A 150 10.25 19.04 -0.49
CA GLU A 150 11.21 18.05 0.02
C GLU A 150 10.65 17.14 1.12
N THR A 151 9.41 17.38 1.55
CA THR A 151 8.76 16.55 2.58
C THR A 151 8.37 15.22 1.96
N LYS A 152 8.69 14.12 2.65
CA LYS A 152 8.21 12.79 2.25
C LYS A 152 6.70 12.73 2.41
N ILE A 153 6.02 12.12 1.45
CA ILE A 153 4.56 12.06 1.41
C ILE A 153 3.99 11.41 2.69
N MET A 154 4.64 10.36 3.21
CA MET A 154 4.20 9.65 4.42
C MET A 154 4.35 10.46 5.71
N ASP A 155 5.24 11.45 5.73
CA ASP A 155 5.53 12.24 6.94
C ASP A 155 4.54 13.40 7.14
N LEU A 156 3.73 13.70 6.11
CA LEU A 156 2.74 14.77 6.16
C LEU A 156 1.64 14.45 7.19
N LYS A 157 1.37 15.40 8.09
CA LYS A 157 0.31 15.30 9.10
C LYS A 157 -0.87 16.19 8.74
N GLN A 158 -2.00 15.91 9.38
CA GLN A 158 -3.20 16.76 9.26
C GLN A 158 -2.92 18.20 9.75
N ALA A 159 -2.12 18.36 10.81
CA ALA A 159 -1.75 19.66 11.36
C ALA A 159 -1.02 20.53 10.32
N ASP A 160 -0.15 19.92 9.52
CA ASP A 160 0.62 20.62 8.48
C ASP A 160 -0.30 21.17 7.39
N LEU A 161 -1.32 20.41 6.98
CA LEU A 161 -2.33 20.88 6.03
C LEU A 161 -3.21 22.01 6.59
N SER A 162 -3.54 21.96 7.88
CA SER A 162 -4.26 23.05 8.55
C SER A 162 -3.39 24.31 8.66
N GLU A 163 -2.10 24.16 8.93
CA GLU A 163 -1.16 25.28 8.93
C GLU A 163 -0.99 25.88 7.52
N TYR A 164 -0.92 25.03 6.49
CA TYR A 164 -0.92 25.46 5.09
C TYR A 164 -2.16 26.30 4.77
N GLN A 165 -3.35 25.84 5.17
CA GLN A 165 -4.60 26.60 5.00
C GLN A 165 -4.51 27.99 5.64
N THR A 166 -4.03 28.08 6.89
CA THR A 166 -3.87 29.35 7.60
C THR A 166 -2.86 30.27 6.91
N LYS A 167 -1.71 29.76 6.49
CA LYS A 167 -0.67 30.54 5.79
C LYS A 167 -1.18 31.08 4.46
N ARG A 168 -1.93 30.26 3.70
CA ARG A 168 -2.50 30.70 2.41
C ARG A 168 -3.62 31.73 2.60
N ALA A 169 -4.44 31.57 3.63
CA ALA A 169 -5.47 32.56 3.97
C ALA A 169 -4.84 33.90 4.39
N ALA A 170 -3.78 33.87 5.21
CA ALA A 170 -3.02 35.05 5.59
C ALA A 170 -2.36 35.75 4.38
N ALA A 171 -1.97 35.00 3.34
CA ALA A 171 -1.50 35.52 2.07
C ALA A 171 -2.63 36.06 1.15
N GLY A 172 -3.85 36.22 1.67
CA GLY A 172 -4.99 36.80 0.95
C GLY A 172 -5.62 35.89 -0.10
N ARG A 173 -5.35 34.58 -0.08
CA ARG A 173 -5.94 33.65 -1.04
C ARG A 173 -7.37 33.30 -0.68
N SER A 174 -8.22 33.21 -1.71
CA SER A 174 -9.61 32.84 -1.52
C SER A 174 -9.71 31.43 -0.95
N VAL A 175 -10.69 31.23 -0.08
CA VAL A 175 -10.97 29.94 0.56
C VAL A 175 -11.14 28.82 -0.47
N ALA A 176 -11.85 29.12 -1.58
CA ALA A 176 -12.05 28.19 -2.68
C ALA A 176 -10.74 27.80 -3.39
N THR A 177 -9.80 28.73 -3.53
CA THR A 177 -8.47 28.47 -4.12
C THR A 177 -7.66 27.52 -3.23
N ILE A 178 -7.66 27.74 -1.91
CA ILE A 178 -6.91 26.91 -0.96
C ILE A 178 -7.44 25.46 -0.98
N ASP A 179 -8.77 25.29 -0.92
CA ASP A 179 -9.39 23.97 -1.01
C ASP A 179 -9.10 23.29 -2.37
N MET A 180 -9.04 24.07 -3.45
CA MET A 180 -8.72 23.55 -4.78
C MET A 180 -7.27 23.06 -4.87
N GLU A 181 -6.31 23.80 -4.32
CA GLU A 181 -4.90 23.39 -4.23
C GLU A 181 -4.79 22.02 -3.54
N ILE A 182 -5.36 21.91 -2.34
CA ILE A 182 -5.36 20.64 -1.56
C ILE A 182 -6.04 19.51 -2.33
N LYS A 183 -7.14 19.78 -3.03
CA LYS A 183 -7.88 18.78 -3.82
C LYS A 183 -7.08 18.26 -5.01
N ILE A 184 -6.32 19.13 -5.69
CA ILE A 184 -5.48 18.73 -6.84
C ILE A 184 -4.36 17.81 -6.36
N ILE A 185 -3.66 18.18 -5.28
CA ILE A 185 -2.61 17.33 -4.68
C ILE A 185 -3.20 15.99 -4.23
N ALA A 186 -4.36 16.00 -3.56
CA ALA A 186 -5.03 14.77 -3.16
C ALA A 186 -5.41 13.87 -4.36
N THR A 187 -5.73 14.46 -5.52
CA THR A 187 -6.03 13.71 -6.75
C THR A 187 -4.77 13.04 -7.29
N ALA A 188 -3.64 13.76 -7.33
CA ALA A 188 -2.36 13.20 -7.73
C ALA A 188 -1.91 12.06 -6.81
N LEU A 189 -2.07 12.22 -5.49
CA LEU A 189 -1.78 11.16 -4.52
C LEU A 189 -2.65 9.91 -4.74
N ARG A 190 -3.95 10.05 -5.01
CA ARG A 190 -4.80 8.90 -5.33
C ARG A 190 -4.32 8.16 -6.58
N LEU A 191 -3.88 8.91 -7.61
CA LEU A 191 -3.34 8.29 -8.80
C LEU A 191 -2.02 7.57 -8.52
N ALA A 192 -1.12 8.19 -7.73
CA ALA A 192 0.13 7.55 -7.31
C ALA A 192 -0.13 6.28 -6.49
N GLU A 193 -1.13 6.29 -5.62
CA GLU A 193 -1.54 5.12 -4.83
C GLU A 193 -2.10 4.01 -5.72
N SER A 194 -2.94 4.35 -6.71
CA SER A 194 -3.46 3.37 -7.66
C SER A 194 -2.38 2.75 -8.57
N ASN A 195 -1.20 3.37 -8.66
CA ASN A 195 -0.04 2.86 -9.38
C ASN A 195 1.00 2.22 -8.43
N ASP A 196 0.61 1.91 -7.19
CA ASP A 196 1.45 1.30 -6.15
C ASP A 196 2.73 2.10 -5.82
N MET A 197 2.78 3.39 -6.16
CA MET A 197 3.95 4.25 -5.88
C MET A 197 3.94 4.78 -4.46
N ILE A 198 2.74 4.96 -3.89
CA ILE A 198 2.54 5.41 -2.51
C ILE A 198 1.57 4.50 -1.74
N SER A 199 1.68 4.47 -0.42
CA SER A 199 0.82 3.71 0.50
C SER A 199 -0.50 4.46 0.71
N ALA A 200 -1.58 3.70 0.87
CA ALA A 200 -2.92 4.23 1.15
C ALA A 200 -2.97 5.15 2.38
N ASP A 201 -2.05 4.97 3.32
CA ASP A 201 -1.93 5.76 4.53
C ASP A 201 -1.53 7.22 4.26
N SER A 202 -0.84 7.48 3.15
CA SER A 202 -0.45 8.81 2.66
C SER A 202 -1.64 9.75 2.42
N LEU A 203 -2.83 9.19 2.19
CA LEU A 203 -4.05 9.96 1.95
C LEU A 203 -4.80 10.36 3.23
N LYS A 204 -4.43 9.80 4.40
CA LYS A 204 -5.12 10.06 5.68
C LYS A 204 -5.17 11.56 6.04
N PRO A 205 -4.09 12.35 5.92
CA PRO A 205 -4.12 13.79 6.21
C PRO A 205 -5.16 14.53 5.36
N PHE A 206 -5.18 14.25 4.05
CA PHE A 206 -6.08 14.89 3.08
C PHE A 206 -7.55 14.51 3.26
N LYS A 207 -7.83 13.31 3.78
CA LYS A 207 -9.19 12.87 4.12
C LYS A 207 -9.72 13.54 5.40
N ARG A 208 -8.82 13.88 6.33
CA ARG A 208 -9.17 14.41 7.66
C ARG A 208 -9.18 15.93 7.74
N VAL A 209 -8.38 16.61 6.93
CA VAL A 209 -8.36 18.07 6.88
C VAL A 209 -9.75 18.59 6.49
N LYS A 210 -10.28 19.53 7.29
CA LYS A 210 -11.59 20.11 7.00
C LYS A 210 -11.45 21.07 5.82
N ARG A 211 -12.40 20.97 4.89
CA ARG A 211 -12.56 21.98 3.83
C ARG A 211 -12.96 23.29 4.48
N LEU A 212 -12.37 24.38 3.99
CA LEU A 212 -12.68 25.70 4.52
C LEU A 212 -13.98 26.23 3.90
N LEU A 213 -14.26 25.89 2.64
CA LEU A 213 -15.48 26.30 1.95
C LEU A 213 -16.61 25.29 2.25
N ARG A 214 -17.79 25.76 2.68
CA ARG A 214 -18.97 24.88 2.77
C ARG A 214 -19.58 24.68 1.39
N THR A 215 -20.32 23.59 1.24
CA THR A 215 -21.01 23.28 -0.01
C THR A 215 -22.01 24.39 -0.35
N GLY A 216 -21.84 25.03 -1.51
CA GLY A 216 -22.73 26.09 -1.99
C GLY A 216 -22.22 27.52 -1.75
N ASP A 217 -21.23 27.74 -0.87
CA ASP A 217 -20.77 29.09 -0.50
C ASP A 217 -20.13 29.88 -1.66
N ASN A 218 -19.68 29.19 -2.71
CA ASN A 218 -19.06 29.81 -3.90
C ASN A 218 -20.01 29.87 -5.10
N ALA A 219 -21.32 29.69 -4.91
CA ALA A 219 -22.31 29.89 -5.96
C ALA A 219 -22.41 31.38 -6.29
N ARG A 220 -21.91 31.77 -7.48
CA ARG A 220 -22.06 33.13 -8.02
C ARG A 220 -23.22 33.16 -9.01
N GLY A 221 -24.42 33.01 -8.49
CA GLY A 221 -25.65 33.20 -9.26
C GLY A 221 -26.40 34.40 -8.72
N ARG A 222 -26.44 35.51 -9.47
CA ARG A 222 -27.40 36.58 -9.27
C ARG A 222 -28.42 36.51 -10.40
N VAL A 223 -29.70 36.51 -10.05
CA VAL A 223 -30.78 36.65 -11.04
C VAL A 223 -30.85 38.13 -11.41
N LEU A 224 -30.70 38.44 -12.70
CA LEU A 224 -30.87 39.81 -13.21
C LEU A 224 -32.34 40.21 -13.18
N SER A 225 -32.62 41.45 -12.81
CA SER A 225 -33.99 41.99 -12.90
C SER A 225 -34.37 42.25 -14.35
N PHE A 226 -35.67 42.37 -14.62
CA PHE A 226 -36.18 42.72 -15.96
C PHE A 226 -35.63 44.07 -16.46
N GLU A 227 -35.46 45.04 -15.56
CA GLU A 227 -34.89 46.36 -15.89
C GLU A 227 -33.40 46.28 -16.23
N GLU A 228 -32.64 45.46 -15.51
CA GLU A 228 -31.21 45.23 -15.80
C GLU A 228 -31.02 44.53 -17.14
N ILE A 229 -31.91 43.58 -17.48
CA ILE A 229 -31.91 42.92 -18.79
C ILE A 229 -32.22 43.93 -19.88
N ARG A 230 -33.26 44.76 -19.69
CA ARG A 230 -33.65 45.78 -20.66
C ARG A 230 -32.51 46.77 -20.90
N GLY A 231 -31.83 47.23 -19.86
CA GLY A 231 -30.70 48.16 -19.98
C GLY A 231 -29.42 47.57 -20.61
N LEU A 232 -29.34 46.25 -20.80
CA LEU A 232 -28.25 45.60 -21.54
C LEU A 232 -28.57 45.40 -23.03
N LEU A 233 -29.85 45.57 -23.41
CA LEU A 233 -30.35 45.38 -24.77
C LEU A 233 -30.56 46.69 -25.53
N ASP A 234 -30.65 47.82 -24.81
CA ASP A 234 -30.66 49.19 -25.34
C ASP A 234 -29.22 49.69 -25.58
#